data_AF-A0A349U6Q7-F1
#
_entry.id   AF-A0A349U6Q7-F1
#
_cell.length_a   1.000
_cell.length_b   1.000
_cell.length_c   1.000
_cell.angle_alpha   90.00
_cell.angle_beta   90.00
_cell.angle_gamma   90.00
#
_symmetry.space_group_name_H-M   'P 1'
#
loop_
_entity.id
_entity.type
_entity.pdbx_description
1 polymer ?
#
loop_
_entity_poly.entity_id
_entity_poly.type
_entity_poly.pdbx_seq_one_letter_code
_entity_poly.pdbx_strand_id
1 'polypeptide(L)'
;MLKEGKIGVFEATAIVVVASLTKVMFSGPRADVEILGPAVWYVYIVTTLLALAGFLIISKLMEKFPGQDLVFVFKKVFGNVAGCILSFLVGIAFFIGSIVFLRLFTEAVKAYVYTFTPPSFIMVFFISAVLVVLYLGLETIARTAAIFILPILFGLLLTYILGFPSSCFQYLDSALAEM
;
A
#
# COMPACT_ATOMS: atom_id res chain seq x y z
N MET A 1 -0.49 -29.74 0.21
CA MET A 1 -1.64 -29.12 0.89
C MET A 1 -1.08 -28.10 1.86
N LEU A 2 -1.17 -26.81 1.53
CA LEU A 2 -0.74 -25.73 2.42
C LEU A 2 -1.74 -25.71 3.58
N LYS A 3 -1.32 -26.13 4.77
CA LYS A 3 -2.04 -25.83 6.01
C LYS A 3 -2.05 -24.31 6.11
N GLU A 4 -3.20 -23.68 5.90
CA GLU A 4 -3.37 -22.28 6.24
C GLU A 4 -3.07 -22.13 7.74
N GLY A 5 -1.90 -21.57 8.06
CA GLY A 5 -1.63 -21.05 9.38
C GLY A 5 -2.68 -20.00 9.68
N LYS A 6 -3.39 -20.17 10.80
CA LYS A 6 -4.45 -19.24 11.22
C LYS A 6 -3.84 -17.87 11.45
N ILE A 7 -3.91 -17.00 10.45
CA ILE A 7 -3.52 -15.59 10.57
C ILE A 7 -4.45 -14.97 11.61
N GLY A 8 -3.86 -14.43 12.68
CA GLY A 8 -4.64 -13.76 13.72
C GLY A 8 -5.29 -12.48 13.18
N VAL A 9 -6.35 -12.00 13.82
CA VAL A 9 -7.00 -10.72 13.44
C VAL A 9 -5.98 -9.58 13.45
N PHE A 10 -5.09 -9.55 14.44
CA PHE A 10 -4.01 -8.56 14.53
C PHE A 10 -3.00 -8.67 13.37
N GLU A 11 -2.61 -9.87 12.97
CA GLU A 11 -1.67 -10.08 11.86
C GLU A 11 -2.31 -9.68 10.52
N ALA A 12 -3.60 -10.00 10.33
CA ALA A 12 -4.35 -9.60 9.15
C ALA A 12 -4.51 -8.08 9.06
N THR A 13 -4.89 -7.41 10.16
CA THR A 13 -4.97 -5.95 10.18
C THR A 13 -3.61 -5.31 9.97
N ALA A 14 -2.54 -5.89 10.54
CA ALA A 14 -1.19 -5.39 10.36
C ALA A 14 -0.75 -5.40 8.88
N ILE A 15 -1.02 -6.48 8.14
CA ILE A 15 -0.74 -6.53 6.69
C ILE A 15 -1.46 -5.41 5.96
N VAL A 16 -2.77 -5.24 6.21
CA VAL A 16 -3.59 -4.24 5.51
C VAL A 16 -3.08 -2.83 5.80
N VAL A 17 -2.76 -2.53 7.06
CA VAL A 17 -2.24 -1.22 7.47
C VAL A 17 -0.87 -0.97 6.85
N VAL A 18 0.07 -1.91 6.97
CA VAL A 18 1.43 -1.75 6.41
C VAL A 18 1.38 -1.61 4.89
N ALA A 19 0.60 -2.44 4.19
CA ALA A 19 0.46 -2.35 2.74
C ALA A 19 -0.12 -1.00 2.29
N SER A 20 -1.13 -0.49 3.02
CA SER A 20 -1.75 0.80 2.72
C SER A 20 -0.81 1.97 2.99
N LEU A 21 -0.13 1.97 4.14
CA LEU A 21 0.84 3.01 4.51
C LEU A 21 1.99 3.10 3.52
N THR A 22 2.52 1.95 3.12
CA THR A 22 3.65 1.90 2.19
C THR A 22 3.25 2.46 0.82
N LYS A 23 2.03 2.17 0.35
CA LYS A 23 1.50 2.75 -0.90
C LYS A 23 1.41 4.28 -0.81
N VAL A 24 0.85 4.82 0.28
CA VAL A 24 0.68 6.27 0.47
C VAL A 24 2.02 6.99 0.56
N MET A 25 3.01 6.39 1.22
CA MET A 25 4.36 6.94 1.33
C MET A 25 5.04 7.10 -0.04
N PHE A 26 4.89 6.10 -0.92
CA PHE A 26 5.53 6.12 -2.24
C PHE A 26 4.69 6.75 -3.34
N SER A 27 3.37 6.92 -3.15
CA SER A 27 2.50 7.57 -4.16
C SER A 27 2.72 9.08 -4.28
N GLY A 28 3.65 9.65 -3.51
CA GLY A 28 4.11 11.02 -3.66
C GLY A 28 3.04 12.06 -3.28
N PRO A 29 2.71 12.23 -1.98
CA PRO A 29 1.77 13.27 -1.54
C PRO A 29 2.10 14.68 -2.02
N ARG A 30 3.38 14.94 -2.33
CA ARG A 30 3.85 16.19 -2.93
C ARG A 30 3.20 16.47 -4.28
N ALA A 31 3.08 15.46 -5.14
CA ALA A 31 2.45 15.61 -6.44
C ALA A 31 0.96 15.94 -6.30
N ASP A 32 0.28 15.32 -5.33
CA ASP A 32 -1.12 15.61 -5.04
C ASP A 32 -1.31 17.05 -4.52
N VAL A 33 -0.40 17.53 -3.66
CA VAL A 33 -0.40 18.92 -3.16
C VAL A 33 -0.09 19.91 -4.28
N GLU A 34 0.81 19.58 -5.22
CA GLU A 34 1.12 20.45 -6.35
C GLU A 34 -0.10 20.69 -7.26
N ILE A 35 -0.94 19.67 -7.43
CA ILE A 35 -2.14 19.74 -8.27
C ILE A 35 -3.34 20.34 -7.52
N LEU A 36 -3.56 19.91 -6.27
CA LEU A 36 -4.80 20.20 -5.52
C LEU A 36 -4.61 21.25 -4.42
N GLY A 37 -3.37 21.69 -4.19
CA GLY A 37 -3.03 22.62 -3.13
C GLY A 37 -3.40 22.10 -1.73
N PRO A 38 -3.69 23.01 -0.79
CA PRO A 38 -4.08 22.66 0.56
C PRO A 38 -5.38 21.85 0.65
N ALA A 39 -6.20 21.80 -0.40
CA ALA A 39 -7.48 21.06 -0.39
C ALA A 39 -7.30 19.53 -0.54
N VAL A 40 -6.08 19.04 -0.76
CA VAL A 40 -5.77 17.61 -0.95
C VAL A 40 -6.29 16.71 0.17
N TRP A 41 -6.35 17.19 1.42
CA TRP A 41 -6.78 16.37 2.56
C TRP A 41 -8.25 15.93 2.44
N TYR A 42 -9.12 16.72 1.80
CA TYR A 42 -10.49 16.31 1.50
C TYR A 42 -10.52 15.12 0.54
N VAL A 43 -9.64 15.10 -0.46
CA VAL A 43 -9.53 14.00 -1.43
C VAL A 43 -9.12 12.71 -0.72
N TYR A 44 -8.20 12.76 0.23
CA TYR A 44 -7.81 11.58 1.02
C TYR A 44 -8.94 11.05 1.91
N ILE A 45 -9.78 11.91 2.49
CA ILE A 45 -10.96 11.48 3.24
C ILE A 45 -11.97 10.78 2.31
N VAL A 46 -12.29 11.41 1.18
CA VAL A 46 -13.28 10.87 0.23
C VAL A 46 -12.80 9.52 -0.35
N THR A 47 -11.53 9.42 -0.75
CA THR A 47 -10.94 8.18 -1.26
C THR A 47 -10.92 7.07 -0.21
N THR A 48 -10.65 7.40 1.05
CA THR A 48 -10.69 6.44 2.16
C THR A 48 -12.10 5.92 2.40
N LEU A 49 -13.11 6.79 2.39
CA LEU A 49 -14.52 6.39 2.54
C LEU A 49 -14.98 5.50 1.39
N LEU A 50 -14.61 5.82 0.15
CA LEU A 50 -14.90 4.98 -1.01
C LEU A 50 -14.21 3.61 -0.93
N ALA A 51 -12.95 3.57 -0.47
CA ALA A 51 -12.23 2.32 -0.27
C ALA A 51 -12.88 1.45 0.81
N LEU A 52 -13.31 2.04 1.93
CA LEU A 52 -14.03 1.34 2.99
C LEU A 52 -15.39 0.80 2.49
N ALA A 53 -16.14 1.58 1.72
CA ALA A 53 -17.39 1.12 1.12
C ALA A 53 -17.16 -0.09 0.20
N GLY A 54 -16.14 -0.03 -0.66
CA GLY A 54 -15.75 -1.15 -1.53
C GLY A 54 -15.32 -2.38 -0.72
N PHE A 55 -14.54 -2.19 0.34
CA PHE A 55 -14.12 -3.27 1.23
C PHE A 55 -15.32 -3.95 1.91
N LEU A 56 -16.31 -3.18 2.38
CA LEU A 56 -17.52 -3.74 3.01
C LEU A 56 -18.34 -4.58 2.03
N ILE A 57 -18.47 -4.14 0.77
CA ILE A 57 -19.16 -4.90 -0.28
C ILE A 57 -18.45 -6.25 -0.51
N ILE A 58 -17.12 -6.23 -0.64
CA ILE A 58 -16.33 -7.44 -0.84
C ILE A 58 -16.43 -8.36 0.39
N SER A 59 -16.33 -7.81 1.61
CA SER A 59 -16.45 -8.58 2.85
C SER A 59 -17.80 -9.31 2.94
N LYS A 60 -18.90 -8.60 2.67
CA LYS A 60 -20.25 -9.20 2.65
C LYS A 60 -20.43 -10.25 1.56
N LEU A 61 -19.78 -10.06 0.41
CA LEU A 61 -19.78 -11.05 -0.66
C LEU A 61 -19.04 -12.32 -0.23
N MET A 62 -17.87 -12.18 0.41
CA MET A 62 -17.07 -13.31 0.89
C MET A 62 -17.74 -14.07 2.05
N GLU A 63 -18.50 -13.41 2.92
CA GLU A 63 -19.33 -14.06 3.94
C GLU A 63 -20.35 -15.04 3.31
N LYS A 64 -20.88 -14.73 2.12
CA LYS A 64 -21.83 -15.58 1.39
C LYS A 64 -21.18 -16.78 0.71
N PHE A 65 -19.87 -16.72 0.45
CA PHE A 65 -19.09 -17.77 -0.21
C PHE A 65 -17.89 -18.17 0.67
N PRO A 66 -18.13 -18.76 1.85
CA PRO A 66 -17.06 -19.06 2.81
C PRO A 66 -16.05 -20.05 2.21
N GLY A 67 -14.76 -19.72 2.36
CA GLY A 67 -13.65 -20.57 1.90
C GLY A 67 -13.46 -20.64 0.38
N GLN A 68 -14.10 -19.75 -0.39
CA GLN A 68 -13.94 -19.69 -1.84
C GLN A 68 -13.06 -18.50 -2.24
N ASP A 69 -12.19 -18.70 -3.21
CA ASP A 69 -11.37 -17.62 -3.76
C ASP A 69 -12.21 -16.59 -4.52
N LEU A 70 -11.75 -15.33 -4.53
CA LEU A 70 -12.42 -14.24 -5.26
C LEU A 70 -12.62 -14.58 -6.75
N VAL A 71 -11.66 -15.28 -7.36
CA VAL A 71 -11.74 -15.77 -8.75
C VAL A 71 -12.91 -16.74 -8.92
N PHE A 72 -13.11 -17.64 -7.96
CA PHE A 72 -14.22 -18.58 -7.99
C PHE A 72 -15.56 -17.87 -7.79
N VAL A 73 -15.61 -16.90 -6.87
CA VAL A 73 -16.79 -16.05 -6.66
C VAL A 73 -17.17 -15.32 -7.95
N PHE A 74 -16.21 -14.74 -8.68
CA PHE A 74 -16.47 -14.08 -9.95
C PHE A 74 -17.03 -15.04 -11.01
N LYS A 75 -16.46 -16.24 -11.14
CA LYS A 75 -16.99 -17.28 -12.05
C LYS A 75 -18.39 -17.73 -11.67
N LYS A 76 -18.71 -17.80 -10.38
CA LYS A 76 -20.01 -18.23 -9.89
C LYS A 76 -21.10 -17.18 -10.08
N VAL A 77 -20.78 -15.90 -9.89
CA VAL A 77 -21.75 -14.79 -9.98
C VAL A 77 -21.99 -14.34 -11.43
N PHE A 78 -20.92 -14.18 -12.23
CA PHE A 78 -21.02 -13.66 -13.60
C PHE A 78 -21.01 -14.76 -14.68
N GLY A 79 -20.86 -16.02 -14.28
CA GLY A 79 -20.67 -17.14 -15.19
C GLY A 79 -19.21 -17.37 -15.59
N ASN A 80 -18.94 -18.50 -16.24
CA ASN A 80 -17.56 -18.97 -16.46
C ASN A 80 -16.73 -18.03 -17.35
N VAL A 81 -17.33 -17.52 -18.45
CA VAL A 81 -16.61 -16.65 -19.41
C VAL A 81 -16.37 -15.26 -18.83
N ALA A 82 -17.43 -14.55 -18.43
CA ALA A 82 -17.32 -13.21 -17.89
C ALA A 82 -16.53 -13.18 -16.57
N GLY A 83 -16.72 -14.17 -15.70
CA GLY A 83 -15.96 -14.29 -14.46
C GLY A 83 -14.48 -14.56 -14.68
N CYS A 84 -14.11 -15.31 -15.73
CA CYS A 84 -12.70 -15.51 -16.09
C CYS A 84 -12.06 -14.20 -16.59
N ILE A 85 -12.75 -13.47 -17.47
CA ILE A 85 -12.27 -12.17 -17.98
C ILE A 85 -12.07 -11.18 -16.81
N LEU A 86 -13.05 -11.07 -15.92
CA LEU A 86 -12.97 -10.16 -14.77
C LEU A 86 -11.83 -10.52 -13.83
N SER A 87 -11.65 -11.82 -13.53
CA SER A 87 -10.55 -12.30 -12.70
C SER A 87 -9.19 -11.97 -13.31
N PHE A 88 -9.07 -12.13 -14.63
CA PHE A 88 -7.85 -11.81 -15.37
C PHE A 88 -7.56 -10.31 -15.38
N LEU A 89 -8.59 -9.48 -15.56
CA LEU A 89 -8.47 -8.01 -15.51
C LEU A 89 -8.00 -7.54 -14.14
N VAL A 90 -8.59 -8.09 -13.07
CA VAL A 90 -8.14 -7.82 -11.69
C VAL A 90 -6.68 -8.25 -11.51
N GLY A 91 -6.31 -9.45 -11.96
CA GLY A 91 -4.92 -9.92 -11.92
C GLY A 91 -3.94 -8.98 -12.62
N ILE A 92 -4.28 -8.50 -13.83
CA ILE A 92 -3.47 -7.51 -14.56
C ILE A 92 -3.37 -6.20 -13.79
N ALA A 93 -4.46 -5.69 -13.22
CA ALA A 93 -4.45 -4.45 -12.45
C ALA A 93 -3.50 -4.56 -11.23
N PHE A 94 -3.53 -5.68 -10.50
CA PHE A 94 -2.59 -5.94 -9.40
C PHE A 94 -1.14 -6.08 -9.89
N PHE A 95 -0.92 -6.72 -11.04
CA PHE A 95 0.41 -6.89 -11.62
C PHE A 95 1.02 -5.56 -12.05
N ILE A 96 0.27 -4.72 -12.77
CA ILE A 96 0.69 -3.36 -13.14
C ILE A 96 0.95 -2.53 -11.89
N GLY A 97 0.05 -2.60 -10.89
CA GLY A 97 0.23 -1.91 -9.61
C GLY A 97 1.54 -2.30 -8.92
N SER A 98 1.90 -3.59 -8.95
CA SER A 98 3.15 -4.09 -8.38
C SER A 98 4.39 -3.57 -9.12
N ILE A 99 4.34 -3.48 -10.46
CA ILE A 99 5.43 -2.90 -11.27
C ILE A 99 5.63 -1.43 -10.94
N VAL A 100 4.55 -0.65 -10.90
CA VAL A 100 4.61 0.79 -10.56
C VAL A 100 5.18 0.98 -9.16
N PHE A 101 4.71 0.17 -8.21
CA PHE A 101 5.19 0.22 -6.83
C PHE A 101 6.69 -0.10 -6.72
N LEU A 102 7.16 -1.17 -7.38
CA LEU A 102 8.58 -1.52 -7.39
C LEU A 102 9.45 -0.40 -7.98
N ARG A 103 8.96 0.27 -9.03
CA ARG A 103 9.66 1.40 -9.63
C ARG A 103 9.75 2.58 -8.66
N LEU A 104 8.64 3.00 -8.06
CA LEU A 104 8.62 4.11 -7.10
C LEU A 104 9.50 3.82 -5.88
N PHE A 105 9.45 2.60 -5.36
CA PHE A 105 10.32 2.15 -4.29
C PHE A 105 11.80 2.25 -4.68
N THR A 106 12.16 1.76 -5.87
CA THR A 106 13.55 1.80 -6.36
C THR A 106 14.06 3.23 -6.52
N GLU A 107 13.26 4.13 -7.08
CA GLU A 107 13.63 5.55 -7.23
C GLU A 107 13.84 6.21 -5.86
N ALA A 108 12.99 5.92 -4.88
CA ALA A 108 13.15 6.42 -3.52
C ALA A 108 14.44 5.88 -2.87
N VAL A 109 14.70 4.58 -2.96
CA VAL A 109 15.92 3.96 -2.41
C VAL A 109 17.18 4.53 -3.09
N LYS A 110 17.15 4.73 -4.41
CA LYS A 110 18.26 5.35 -5.14
C LYS A 110 18.49 6.79 -4.69
N ALA A 111 17.41 7.58 -4.52
CA ALA A 111 17.53 8.97 -4.12
C ALA A 111 18.12 9.17 -2.72
N TYR A 112 17.79 8.29 -1.76
CA TYR A 112 18.17 8.48 -0.36
C TYR A 112 19.30 7.56 0.15
N VAL A 113 19.47 6.37 -0.43
CA VAL A 113 20.37 5.33 0.11
C VAL A 113 21.49 4.98 -0.86
N TYR A 114 21.15 4.67 -2.11
CA TYR A 114 22.10 4.17 -3.12
C TYR A 114 22.19 5.07 -4.35
N THR A 115 22.66 6.30 -4.15
CA THR A 115 22.69 7.37 -5.18
C THR A 115 23.50 7.01 -6.42
N PHE A 116 24.56 6.21 -6.28
CA PHE A 116 25.46 5.83 -7.38
C PHE A 116 25.14 4.48 -8.01
N THR A 117 24.20 3.71 -7.46
CA THR A 117 23.93 2.35 -7.95
C THR A 117 22.87 2.37 -9.07
N PRO A 118 23.06 1.60 -10.16
CA PRO A 118 22.03 1.45 -11.19
C PRO A 118 20.71 0.89 -10.62
N PRO A 119 19.54 1.41 -11.03
CA PRO A 119 18.25 1.00 -10.48
C PRO A 119 17.92 -0.47 -10.75
N SER A 120 18.39 -1.04 -11.86
CA SER A 120 18.21 -2.47 -12.18
C SER A 120 18.83 -3.39 -11.13
N PHE A 121 20.01 -3.04 -10.60
CA PHE A 121 20.68 -3.83 -9.57
C PHE A 121 19.91 -3.78 -8.25
N ILE A 122 19.40 -2.60 -7.87
CA ILE A 122 18.55 -2.41 -6.69
C ILE A 122 17.28 -3.27 -6.82
N MET A 123 16.59 -3.22 -7.96
CA MET A 123 15.39 -4.02 -8.20
C MET A 123 15.62 -5.52 -8.04
N VAL A 124 16.67 -6.06 -8.67
CA VAL A 124 16.98 -7.50 -8.60
C VAL A 124 17.28 -7.92 -7.16
N PHE A 125 18.05 -7.12 -6.43
CA PHE A 125 18.37 -7.37 -5.03
C PHE A 125 17.10 -7.46 -4.17
N PHE A 126 16.19 -6.47 -4.26
CA PHE A 126 14.96 -6.48 -3.48
C PHE A 126 13.96 -7.56 -3.93
N ILE A 127 13.86 -7.84 -5.23
CA ILE A 127 13.05 -8.97 -5.74
C ILE A 127 13.53 -10.28 -5.13
N SER A 128 14.85 -10.50 -5.03
CA SER A 128 15.39 -11.73 -4.45
C SER A 128 14.93 -11.93 -2.99
N ALA A 129 14.91 -10.86 -2.19
CA ALA A 129 14.38 -10.89 -0.82
C ALA A 129 12.88 -11.19 -0.79
N VAL A 130 12.09 -10.57 -1.69
CA VAL A 130 10.65 -10.84 -1.81
C VAL A 130 10.38 -12.30 -2.17
N LEU A 131 11.16 -12.90 -3.07
CA LEU A 131 11.02 -14.32 -3.45
C LEU A 131 11.23 -15.25 -2.25
N VAL A 132 12.18 -14.95 -1.38
CA VAL A 132 12.40 -15.72 -0.14
C VAL A 132 11.18 -15.64 0.77
N VAL A 133 10.63 -14.45 0.97
CA VAL A 133 9.43 -14.27 1.80
C VAL A 133 8.20 -14.96 1.19
N LEU A 134 8.04 -14.91 -0.13
CA LEU A 134 6.97 -15.62 -0.84
C LEU A 134 7.09 -17.13 -0.70
N TYR A 135 8.31 -17.68 -0.73
CA TYR A 135 8.57 -19.10 -0.51
C TYR A 135 8.15 -19.55 0.91
N LEU A 136 8.36 -18.69 1.91
CA LEU A 136 7.96 -18.93 3.29
C LEU A 136 6.45 -18.76 3.56
N GLY A 137 5.68 -18.29 2.55
CA GLY A 137 4.23 -18.23 2.58
C GLY A 137 3.63 -17.00 3.28
N LEU A 138 2.29 -16.91 3.22
CA LEU A 138 1.52 -15.76 3.67
C LEU A 138 1.62 -15.50 5.18
N GLU A 139 1.75 -16.57 5.98
CA GLU A 139 1.93 -16.47 7.44
C GLU A 139 3.20 -15.68 7.80
N THR A 140 4.28 -15.90 7.05
CA THR A 140 5.54 -15.18 7.25
C THR A 140 5.39 -13.70 6.92
N ILE A 141 4.67 -13.37 5.83
CA ILE A 141 4.34 -11.98 5.47
C ILE A 141 3.54 -11.32 6.60
N ALA A 142 2.54 -12.03 7.14
CA ALA A 142 1.66 -11.54 8.18
C ALA A 142 2.41 -11.23 9.49
N ARG A 143 3.23 -12.17 9.94
CA ARG A 143 4.08 -11.99 11.12
C ARG A 143 5.10 -10.88 10.95
N THR A 144 5.71 -10.79 9.77
CA THR A 144 6.65 -9.71 9.46
C THR A 144 5.95 -8.36 9.55
N ALA A 145 4.78 -8.20 8.92
CA ALA A 145 4.00 -6.96 9.02
C ALA A 145 3.60 -6.64 10.48
N ALA A 146 3.18 -7.64 11.26
CA ALA A 146 2.81 -7.48 12.67
C ALA A 146 3.99 -7.02 13.56
N ILE A 147 5.21 -7.42 13.25
CA ILE A 147 6.43 -6.97 13.95
C ILE A 147 6.77 -5.52 13.55
N PHE A 148 6.67 -5.20 12.25
CA PHE A 148 7.10 -3.90 11.74
C PHE A 148 6.05 -2.79 11.85
N ILE A 149 4.78 -3.10 12.12
CA ILE A 149 3.73 -2.07 12.21
C ILE A 149 4.01 -1.03 13.29
N LEU A 150 4.45 -1.43 14.49
CA LEU A 150 4.74 -0.52 15.59
C LEU A 150 5.89 0.45 15.27
N PRO A 151 7.08 0.01 14.82
CA PRO A 151 8.16 0.93 14.48
C PRO A 151 7.81 1.81 13.28
N ILE A 152 7.04 1.32 12.29
CA ILE A 152 6.58 2.14 11.16
C ILE A 152 5.67 3.26 11.64
N LEU A 153 4.65 2.95 12.46
CA LEU A 153 3.74 3.95 13.01
C LEU A 153 4.46 4.96 13.90
N PHE A 154 5.39 4.48 14.74
CA PHE A 154 6.21 5.35 15.58
C PHE A 154 7.07 6.30 14.73
N GLY A 155 7.74 5.79 13.69
CA GLY A 155 8.54 6.60 12.78
C GLY A 155 7.71 7.65 12.02
N LEU A 156 6.50 7.29 11.59
CA LEU A 156 5.56 8.22 10.98
C LEU A 156 5.15 9.34 11.94
N LEU A 157 4.73 8.99 13.16
CA LEU A 157 4.35 9.98 14.18
C LEU A 157 5.50 10.92 14.51
N LEU A 158 6.71 10.37 14.66
CA LEU A 158 7.91 11.16 14.92
C LEU A 158 8.20 12.14 13.77
N THR A 159 8.05 11.69 12.53
CA THR A 159 8.24 12.55 11.34
C THR A 159 7.22 13.69 11.32
N TYR A 160 5.96 13.44 11.67
CA TYR A 160 4.95 14.50 11.78
C TYR A 160 5.25 15.49 12.90
N ILE A 161 5.63 15.01 14.09
CA ILE A 161 5.94 15.87 15.25
C ILE A 161 7.15 16.76 14.95
N LEU A 162 8.20 16.21 14.34
CA LEU A 162 9.40 16.96 13.99
C LEU A 162 9.18 17.90 12.79
N GLY A 163 8.32 17.53 11.86
CA GLY A 163 7.99 18.35 10.69
C GLY A 163 7.14 19.57 11.02
N PHE A 164 6.22 19.47 11.99
CA PHE A 164 5.25 20.52 12.30
C PHE A 164 5.86 21.91 12.60
N PRO A 165 6.92 22.03 13.43
CA PRO A 165 7.57 23.32 13.68
C PRO A 165 8.15 23.96 12.42
N SER A 166 8.78 23.15 11.56
CA SER A 166 9.42 23.64 10.33
C SER A 166 8.42 24.21 9.33
N SER A 167 7.25 23.56 9.19
CA SER A 167 6.19 24.02 8.30
C SER A 167 5.55 25.33 8.78
N CYS A 168 5.35 25.49 10.09
CA CYS A 168 4.78 26.70 10.67
C CYS A 168 5.71 27.91 10.47
N PHE A 169 7.02 27.73 10.69
CA PHE A 169 8.01 28.79 10.52
C PHE A 169 8.08 29.29 9.06
N GLN A 170 8.02 28.37 8.10
CA GLN A 170 8.04 28.72 6.68
C GLN A 170 6.82 29.55 6.24
N TYR A 171 5.63 29.28 6.79
CA TYR A 171 4.42 30.08 6.53
C TYR A 171 4.53 31.50 7.12
N LEU A 172 5.13 31.64 8.30
CA LEU A 172 5.38 32.93 8.94
C LEU A 172 6.38 33.79 8.14
N ASP A 173 7.48 33.20 7.69
CA ASP A 173 8.48 33.92 6.87
C ASP A 173 7.91 34.40 5.54
N SER A 174 7.08 33.58 4.86
CA SER A 174 6.41 34.01 3.62
C SER A 174 5.42 35.16 3.83
N ALA A 175 4.68 35.16 4.95
CA ALA A 175 3.71 36.21 5.25
C ALA A 175 4.37 37.54 5.64
N LEU A 176 5.55 37.48 6.27
CA LEU A 176 6.35 38.67 6.60
C LEU A 176 7.09 39.25 5.38
N ALA A 177 7.41 38.43 4.37
CA ALA A 177 8.04 38.90 3.13
C ALA A 177 7.06 39.63 2.18
N GLU A 178 5.75 39.43 2.36
CA GLU A 178 4.69 40.11 1.60
C GLU A 178 4.18 41.41 2.26
N MET A 179 4.62 41.73 3.49
CA MET A 179 4.33 42.98 4.22
C MET A 179 5.44 44.01 4.03
#